data_AF-A0A0F9RWS2-F1
#
_entry.id   AF-A0A0F9RWS2-F1
#
_cell.length_a   1.000
_cell.length_b   1.000
_cell.length_c   1.000
_cell.angle_alpha   90.00
_cell.angle_beta   90.00
_cell.angle_gamma   90.00
#
_symmetry.space_group_name_H-M   'P 1'
#
loop_
_entity.id
_entity.type
_entity.pdbx_description
1 polymer ?
#
loop_
_entity_poly.entity_id
_entity_poly.type
_entity_poly.pdbx_seq_one_letter_code
_entity_poly.pdbx_strand_id
1 'polypeptide(L)'
;MEPVKIPISICPHFSQGKPRGHYILAKRLFQGNQPILVKQQFVGYNGFLFVTVVRPSESDTTFKIAQRIQEMDGRSIIWLGTAHQYLLRGGFKTYLPETILKAKKPGRIEGVGIFRKYQAPGFSVYYLEIPKLTGTVLLGRKELK
;
A
#
# COMPACT_ATOMS: atom_id res chain seq x y z
N MET A 1 0.88 0.28 18.46
CA MET A 1 1.55 -0.93 17.94
C MET A 1 2.88 -0.47 17.40
N GLU A 2 3.97 -1.09 17.84
CA GLU A 2 5.30 -0.74 17.33
C GLU A 2 5.41 -1.01 15.83
N PRO A 3 6.12 -0.17 15.05
CA PRO A 3 6.38 -0.42 13.64
C PRO A 3 7.06 -1.77 13.40
N VAL A 4 6.50 -2.59 12.52
CA VAL A 4 7.05 -3.91 12.17
C VAL A 4 7.71 -3.84 10.80
N LYS A 5 9.01 -4.12 10.76
CA LYS A 5 9.74 -4.28 9.49
C LYS A 5 9.41 -5.64 8.88
N ILE A 6 8.93 -5.65 7.64
CA ILE A 6 8.59 -6.88 6.92
C ILE A 6 9.28 -6.96 5.57
N PRO A 7 9.72 -8.16 5.13
CA PRO A 7 10.17 -8.35 3.76
C PRO A 7 9.01 -8.10 2.79
N ILE A 8 9.29 -7.30 1.76
CA ILE A 8 8.37 -7.06 0.66
C ILE A 8 9.05 -7.35 -0.68
N SER A 9 8.24 -7.74 -1.65
CA SER A 9 8.67 -7.82 -3.04
C SER A 9 7.68 -7.10 -3.94
N ILE A 10 8.18 -6.30 -4.88
CA ILE A 10 7.38 -5.66 -5.92
C ILE A 10 7.67 -6.38 -7.23
N CYS A 11 6.64 -7.03 -7.77
CA CYS A 11 6.74 -7.85 -8.96
C CYS A 11 5.91 -7.24 -10.09
N PRO A 12 6.43 -7.11 -11.32
CA PRO A 12 5.62 -6.65 -12.43
C PRO A 12 4.50 -7.66 -12.74
N HIS A 13 3.32 -7.14 -13.05
CA HIS A 13 2.19 -7.93 -13.52
C HIS A 13 2.04 -7.76 -15.03
N PHE A 14 2.05 -8.90 -15.73
CA PHE A 14 1.75 -8.98 -17.15
C PHE A 14 0.44 -9.73 -17.38
N SER A 15 -0.34 -9.26 -18.34
CA SER A 15 -1.51 -9.97 -18.87
C SER A 15 -1.43 -9.96 -20.39
N GLN A 16 -1.52 -11.14 -21.00
CA GLN A 16 -1.37 -11.31 -22.46
C GLN A 16 -0.08 -10.68 -23.01
N GLY A 17 1.04 -10.83 -22.28
CA GLY A 17 2.35 -10.28 -22.65
C GLY A 17 2.49 -8.76 -22.49
N LYS A 18 1.44 -8.03 -22.11
CA LYS A 18 1.49 -6.58 -21.87
C LYS A 18 1.67 -6.27 -20.38
N PRO A 19 2.52 -5.31 -20.02
CA PRO A 19 2.55 -4.80 -18.65
C PRO A 19 1.18 -4.24 -18.27
N ARG A 20 0.77 -4.45 -17.02
CA ARG A 20 -0.52 -3.95 -16.48
C ARG A 20 -0.38 -3.26 -15.13
N GLY A 21 0.76 -3.40 -14.47
CA GLY A 21 0.99 -2.85 -13.15
C GLY A 21 1.98 -3.68 -12.37
N HIS A 22 1.84 -3.68 -11.05
CA HIS A 22 2.71 -4.42 -10.13
C HIS A 22 1.91 -5.07 -9.01
N TYR A 23 2.42 -6.18 -8.49
CA TYR A 23 2.02 -6.71 -7.19
C TYR A 23 3.04 -6.29 -6.15
N ILE A 24 2.57 -5.67 -5.06
CA ILE A 24 3.31 -5.62 -3.81
C ILE A 24 2.96 -6.89 -3.05
N LEU A 25 3.96 -7.68 -2.66
CA LEU A 25 3.78 -8.83 -1.78
C LEU A 25 4.37 -8.51 -0.41
N ALA A 26 3.57 -8.68 0.63
CA ALA A 26 3.94 -8.54 2.03
C ALA A 26 3.75 -9.89 2.72
N LYS A 27 4.85 -10.59 2.99
CA LYS A 27 4.82 -11.95 3.57
C LYS A 27 5.14 -11.91 5.06
N ARG A 28 4.68 -12.93 5.79
CA ARG A 28 4.98 -13.17 7.22
C ARG A 28 4.57 -12.02 8.15
N LEU A 29 3.59 -11.22 7.74
CA LEU A 29 3.08 -10.12 8.54
C LEU A 29 2.17 -10.61 9.67
N PHE A 30 1.39 -11.66 9.42
CA PHE A 30 0.42 -12.19 10.38
C PHE A 30 0.91 -13.54 10.91
N GLN A 31 1.47 -13.55 12.11
CA GLN A 31 1.92 -14.78 12.78
C GLN A 31 0.77 -15.58 13.41
N GLY A 32 -0.38 -14.94 13.69
CA GLY A 32 -1.51 -15.53 14.42
C GLY A 32 -2.87 -15.39 13.72
N ASN A 33 -2.94 -15.64 12.41
CA ASN A 33 -4.20 -15.70 11.64
C ASN A 33 -5.07 -14.42 11.55
N GLN A 34 -4.62 -13.22 11.97
CA GLN A 34 -5.47 -12.03 11.79
C GLN A 34 -5.56 -11.61 10.32
N PRO A 35 -6.72 -11.78 9.64
CA PRO A 35 -6.87 -11.37 8.27
C PRO A 35 -7.30 -9.91 8.27
N ILE A 36 -6.38 -9.00 7.96
CA ILE A 36 -6.78 -7.61 7.70
C ILE A 36 -7.17 -7.54 6.23
N LEU A 37 -8.47 -7.40 5.94
CA LEU A 37 -9.02 -7.60 4.62
C LEU A 37 -10.28 -6.82 4.31
N VAL A 38 -10.09 -5.79 3.49
CA VAL A 38 -11.10 -5.38 2.52
C VAL A 38 -10.49 -5.59 1.13
N LYS A 39 -11.27 -6.11 0.18
CA LYS A 39 -10.78 -6.37 -1.20
C LYS A 39 -10.23 -5.10 -1.87
N GLN A 40 -10.74 -3.94 -1.48
CA GLN A 40 -10.33 -2.64 -1.99
C GLN A 40 -9.64 -1.87 -0.86
N GLN A 41 -8.42 -1.40 -1.11
CA GLN A 41 -7.64 -0.58 -0.19
C GLN A 41 -7.29 0.74 -0.86
N PHE A 42 -6.98 1.77 -0.08
CA PHE A 42 -6.48 3.03 -0.61
C PHE A 42 -4.96 3.04 -0.69
N VAL A 43 -4.45 3.70 -1.72
CA VAL A 43 -3.03 3.92 -1.93
C VAL A 43 -2.78 5.40 -1.81
N GLY A 44 -1.83 5.77 -0.95
CA GLY A 44 -1.44 7.14 -0.72
C GLY A 44 0.06 7.34 -0.84
N TYR A 45 0.44 8.61 -0.88
CA TYR A 45 1.82 9.04 -0.90
C TYR A 45 2.03 10.20 0.07
N ASN A 46 3.01 10.11 0.96
CA ASN A 46 3.39 11.14 1.93
C ASN A 46 4.93 11.29 2.03
N GLY A 47 5.62 11.14 0.89
CA GLY A 47 7.08 11.00 0.79
C GLY A 47 7.52 9.55 0.50
N PHE A 48 6.64 8.59 0.81
CA PHE A 48 6.75 7.19 0.42
C PHE A 48 5.40 6.67 -0.06
N LEU A 49 5.39 5.63 -0.90
CA LEU A 49 4.17 4.90 -1.16
C LEU A 49 3.72 4.18 0.11
N PHE A 50 2.43 4.24 0.39
CA PHE A 50 1.82 3.36 1.37
C PHE A 50 0.50 2.79 0.87
N VAL A 51 0.19 1.59 1.34
CA VAL A 51 -1.10 0.93 1.10
C VAL A 51 -1.82 0.76 2.43
N THR A 52 -3.07 1.18 2.50
CA THR A 52 -3.90 0.95 3.69
C THR A 52 -4.24 -0.53 3.81
N VAL A 53 -4.50 -0.94 5.04
CA VAL A 53 -4.83 -2.31 5.39
C VAL A 53 -5.95 -2.22 6.43
N VAL A 54 -7.19 -2.37 5.96
CA VAL A 54 -8.42 -2.20 6.76
C VAL A 54 -9.02 -3.55 7.13
N ARG A 55 -9.52 -3.70 8.36
CA ARG A 55 -10.17 -4.95 8.81
C ARG A 55 -11.58 -5.08 8.23
N PRO A 56 -12.12 -6.30 8.05
CA PRO A 56 -13.48 -6.50 7.54
C PRO A 56 -14.55 -5.75 8.35
N SER A 57 -14.45 -5.74 9.68
CA SER A 57 -15.36 -5.03 10.59
C SER A 57 -15.26 -3.50 10.49
N GLU A 58 -14.30 -3.00 9.74
CA GLU A 58 -14.03 -1.58 9.54
C GLU A 58 -14.25 -1.19 8.07
N SER A 59 -15.01 -1.96 7.27
CA SER A 59 -15.17 -1.74 5.82
C SER A 59 -15.64 -0.33 5.43
N ASP A 60 -16.53 0.28 6.22
CA ASP A 60 -17.03 1.66 6.06
C ASP A 60 -15.94 2.74 6.24
N THR A 61 -14.79 2.34 6.79
CA THR A 61 -13.61 3.17 7.05
C THR A 61 -12.83 3.44 5.76
N THR A 62 -12.91 2.52 4.79
CA THR A 62 -12.15 2.59 3.53
C THR A 62 -12.42 3.90 2.78
N PHE A 63 -13.68 4.28 2.56
CA PHE A 63 -14.03 5.55 1.91
C PHE A 63 -13.80 6.78 2.80
N LYS A 64 -13.98 6.65 4.12
CA LYS A 64 -13.73 7.74 5.08
C LYS A 64 -12.25 8.11 5.16
N ILE A 65 -11.34 7.17 4.89
CA ILE A 65 -9.89 7.39 4.89
C ILE A 65 -9.50 8.52 3.93
N ALA A 66 -9.86 8.41 2.65
CA ALA A 66 -9.40 9.38 1.65
C ALA A 66 -9.99 10.78 1.84
N GLN A 67 -11.22 10.86 2.37
CA GLN A 67 -11.90 12.13 2.60
C GLN A 67 -11.46 12.81 3.90
N ARG A 68 -11.20 12.04 4.97
CA ARG A 68 -10.95 12.58 6.32
C ARG A 68 -9.48 12.65 6.69
N ILE A 69 -8.63 11.84 6.06
CA ILE A 69 -7.20 11.80 6.37
C ILE A 69 -6.45 12.55 5.29
N GLN A 70 -6.18 13.82 5.56
CA GLN A 70 -5.32 14.66 4.73
C GLN A 70 -3.86 14.62 5.20
N GLU A 71 -3.61 14.13 6.42
CA GLU A 71 -2.30 14.07 7.04
C GLU A 71 -2.14 12.76 7.83
N MET A 72 -0.94 12.18 7.78
CA MET A 72 -0.54 11.03 8.59
C MET A 72 0.90 11.21 9.04
N ASP A 73 1.14 11.07 10.34
CA ASP A 73 2.44 11.27 10.98
C ASP A 73 3.09 12.63 10.66
N GLY A 74 2.31 13.72 10.67
CA GLY A 74 2.82 15.07 10.39
C GLY A 74 3.03 15.37 8.90
N ARG A 75 2.58 14.49 8.00
CA ARG A 75 2.83 14.61 6.56
C ARG A 75 1.55 14.57 5.76
N SER A 76 1.38 15.55 4.88
CA SER A 76 0.26 15.59 3.96
C SER A 76 0.24 14.38 3.03
N ILE A 77 -0.96 13.87 2.79
CA ILE A 77 -1.19 12.68 1.96
C ILE A 77 -1.71 13.12 0.61
N ILE A 78 -1.13 12.55 -0.44
CA ILE A 78 -1.69 12.56 -1.79
C ILE A 78 -2.28 11.18 -2.06
N TRP A 79 -3.61 11.12 -2.14
CA TRP A 79 -4.30 9.87 -2.46
C TRP A 79 -4.19 9.56 -3.96
N LEU A 80 -3.59 8.40 -4.27
CA LEU A 80 -3.34 7.96 -5.65
C LEU A 80 -4.51 7.14 -6.22
N GLY A 81 -5.38 6.63 -5.35
CA GLY A 81 -6.57 5.89 -5.74
C GLY A 81 -6.78 4.62 -4.89
N THR A 82 -7.47 3.65 -5.47
CA THR A 82 -7.73 2.36 -4.82
C THR A 82 -7.01 1.21 -5.53
N ALA A 83 -6.71 0.17 -4.77
CA ALA A 83 -6.00 -1.02 -5.21
C ALA A 83 -6.66 -2.28 -4.66
N HIS A 84 -6.60 -3.37 -5.43
CA HIS A 84 -7.12 -4.65 -4.99
C HIS A 84 -6.10 -5.37 -4.10
N GLN A 85 -6.53 -5.78 -2.92
CA GLN A 85 -5.75 -6.59 -2.00
C GLN A 85 -6.26 -8.02 -1.98
N TYR A 86 -5.33 -8.96 -2.04
CA TYR A 86 -5.57 -10.40 -2.02
C TYR A 86 -4.85 -11.01 -0.84
N LEU A 87 -5.56 -11.88 -0.12
CA LEU A 87 -4.98 -12.66 0.95
C LEU A 87 -3.87 -13.58 0.49
N LEU A 88 -2.88 -13.77 1.37
CA LEU A 88 -1.93 -14.88 1.32
C LEU A 88 -1.80 -15.49 2.72
N ARG A 89 -1.36 -16.76 2.80
CA ARG A 89 -1.05 -17.38 4.09
C ARG A 89 0.05 -16.56 4.80
N GLY A 90 -0.29 -15.97 5.94
CA GLY A 90 0.62 -15.12 6.72
C GLY A 90 0.90 -13.74 6.12
N GLY A 91 0.07 -13.22 5.22
CA GLY A 91 0.29 -11.90 4.63
C GLY A 91 -0.73 -11.51 3.56
N PHE A 92 -0.31 -10.66 2.62
CA PHE A 92 -1.16 -10.22 1.51
C PHE A 92 -0.34 -9.87 0.27
N LYS A 93 -1.03 -9.77 -0.87
CA LYS A 93 -0.52 -9.06 -2.05
C LYS A 93 -1.49 -7.95 -2.45
N THR A 94 -0.98 -6.81 -2.88
CA THR A 94 -1.78 -5.69 -3.37
C THR A 94 -1.42 -5.41 -4.82
N TYR A 95 -2.42 -5.37 -5.69
CA TYR A 95 -2.26 -5.00 -7.10
C TYR A 95 -2.30 -3.48 -7.26
N LEU A 96 -1.19 -2.92 -7.75
CA LEU A 96 -1.09 -1.53 -8.16
C LEU A 96 -1.24 -1.44 -9.68
N PRO A 97 -2.31 -0.84 -10.21
CA PRO A 97 -2.46 -0.60 -11.64
C PRO A 97 -1.44 0.42 -12.16
N GLU A 98 -1.24 0.47 -13.49
CA GLU A 98 -0.31 1.43 -14.12
C GLU A 98 -0.64 2.90 -13.84
N THR A 99 -1.90 3.19 -13.52
CA THR A 99 -2.37 4.53 -13.12
C THR A 99 -1.74 5.01 -11.81
N ILE A 100 -1.29 4.06 -10.96
CA ILE A 100 -0.62 4.32 -9.68
C ILE A 100 0.89 4.10 -9.81
N LEU A 101 1.31 2.99 -10.42
CA LEU A 101 2.72 2.65 -10.61
C LEU A 101 2.96 2.18 -12.04
N LYS A 102 3.47 3.07 -12.89
CA LYS A 102 3.79 2.80 -14.30
C LYS A 102 4.58 1.50 -14.45
N ALA A 103 4.02 0.58 -15.23
CA ALA A 103 4.72 -0.63 -15.57
C ALA A 103 5.67 -0.37 -16.75
N LYS A 104 6.88 0.10 -16.43
CA LYS A 104 8.04 -0.08 -17.32
C LYS A 104 8.43 -1.57 -17.29
N LYS A 105 9.52 -1.99 -17.95
CA LYS A 105 10.17 -3.28 -17.63
C LYS A 105 11.17 -3.10 -16.48
N PRO A 106 10.79 -3.11 -15.18
CA PRO A 106 11.76 -3.36 -14.13
C PRO A 106 11.81 -4.85 -13.82
N GLY A 107 12.98 -5.30 -13.35
CA GLY A 107 13.07 -6.57 -12.66
C GLY A 107 12.27 -6.56 -11.35
N ARG A 108 12.21 -7.71 -10.70
CA ARG A 108 11.65 -7.84 -9.35
C ARG A 108 12.46 -6.97 -8.37
N ILE A 109 11.76 -6.18 -7.55
CA ILE A 109 12.39 -5.35 -6.51
C ILE A 109 12.13 -5.99 -5.15
N GLU A 110 13.18 -6.45 -4.48
CA GLU A 110 13.10 -6.89 -3.07
C GLU A 110 13.36 -5.70 -2.14
N GLY A 111 12.73 -5.70 -0.97
CA GLY A 111 12.95 -4.65 0.03
C GLY A 111 12.34 -4.96 1.38
N VAL A 112 12.36 -3.93 2.23
CA VAL A 112 11.72 -3.94 3.54
C VAL A 112 10.62 -2.89 3.52
N GLY A 113 9.40 -3.30 3.84
CA GLY A 113 8.29 -2.42 4.15
C GLY A 113 8.16 -2.21 5.64
N ILE A 114 7.50 -1.14 6.05
CA ILE A 114 7.25 -0.83 7.46
C ILE A 114 5.75 -0.86 7.68
N PHE A 115 5.29 -1.85 8.43
CA PHE A 115 3.89 -1.98 8.80
C PHE A 115 3.61 -1.23 10.09
N ARG A 116 2.66 -0.31 10.03
CA ARG A 116 2.34 0.61 11.12
C ARG A 116 0.85 0.66 11.37
N LYS A 117 0.49 1.24 12.53
CA LYS A 117 -0.87 1.61 12.87
C LYS A 117 -0.90 3.11 13.14
N TYR A 118 -1.70 3.83 12.38
CA TYR A 118 -2.02 5.23 12.64
C TYR A 118 -3.32 5.31 13.46
N GLN A 119 -3.35 6.18 14.46
CA GLN A 119 -4.50 6.39 15.33
C GLN A 119 -4.80 7.88 15.42
N ALA A 120 -6.06 8.23 15.22
CA ALA A 120 -6.60 9.59 15.37
C ALA A 120 -7.94 9.51 16.12
N PRO A 121 -8.49 10.62 16.65
CA PRO A 121 -9.78 10.60 17.33
C PRO A 121 -10.88 9.95 16.46
N GLY A 122 -11.49 8.87 16.96
CA GLY A 122 -12.55 8.13 16.28
C GLY A 122 -12.10 7.27 15.09
N PHE A 123 -10.78 7.06 14.92
CA PHE A 123 -10.25 6.43 13.72
C PHE A 123 -8.93 5.66 13.98
N SER A 124 -8.79 4.47 13.37
CA SER A 124 -7.47 3.85 13.24
C SER A 124 -7.31 3.12 11.92
N VAL A 125 -6.10 3.14 11.36
CA VAL A 125 -5.77 2.44 10.12
C VAL A 125 -4.43 1.76 10.25
N TYR A 126 -4.35 0.54 9.76
CA TYR A 126 -3.05 -0.07 9.50
C TYR A 126 -2.61 0.27 8.09
N TYR A 127 -1.32 0.46 7.90
CA TYR A 127 -0.77 0.74 6.59
C TYR A 127 0.62 0.14 6.47
N LEU A 128 0.96 -0.23 5.24
CA LEU A 128 2.29 -0.68 4.87
C LEU A 128 2.98 0.43 4.10
N GLU A 129 3.98 1.05 4.72
CA GLU A 129 4.92 1.96 4.06
C GLU A 129 5.91 1.16 3.23
N ILE A 130 6.26 1.69 2.06
CA ILE A 130 7.20 1.10 1.11
C ILE A 130 8.29 2.13 0.81
N PRO A 131 9.33 2.23 1.68
CA PRO A 131 10.32 3.30 1.57
C PRO A 131 11.11 3.31 0.26
N LYS A 132 11.27 2.14 -0.38
CA LYS A 132 11.95 2.02 -1.67
C LYS A 132 11.22 2.67 -2.84
N LEU A 133 9.93 3.01 -2.69
CA LEU A 133 9.14 3.68 -3.71
C LEU A 133 8.89 5.13 -3.31
N THR A 134 9.89 5.98 -3.58
CA THR A 134 9.81 7.44 -3.44
C THR A 134 9.16 8.07 -4.68
N GLY A 135 8.77 9.35 -4.61
CA GLY A 135 8.16 10.09 -5.74
C GLY A 135 9.02 10.10 -7.01
N THR A 136 10.33 9.93 -6.89
CA THR A 136 11.24 9.79 -8.03
C THR A 136 11.05 8.46 -8.78
N VAL A 137 10.65 7.41 -8.07
CA VAL A 137 10.34 6.07 -8.61
C VAL A 137 8.85 5.96 -8.98
N LEU A 138 8.00 6.76 -8.34
CA LEU A 138 6.58 6.90 -8.65
C LEU A 138 6.34 8.01 -9.68
N LEU A 139 6.26 7.56 -10.94
CA LEU A 139 5.63 8.26 -12.06
C LEU A 139 6.38 9.43 -12.68
N GLY A 140 7.54 9.88 -12.18
CA GLY A 140 8.19 11.07 -12.74
C GLY A 140 7.25 12.28 -12.73
N ARG A 141 6.32 12.31 -11.77
CA ARG A 141 5.37 13.40 -11.55
C ARG A 141 6.15 14.55 -10.92
N LYS A 142 6.44 15.60 -11.70
CA LYS A 142 7.11 16.83 -11.24
C LYS A 142 6.34 17.56 -10.13
N GLU A 143 5.07 17.21 -9.97
CA GLU A 143 4.11 17.69 -8.96
C GLU A 143 4.18 16.94 -7.61
N LEU A 144 5.02 15.91 -7.47
CA LEU A 144 5.33 15.23 -6.20
C LEU A 144 6.70 15.66 -5.62
N LYS A 145 7.13 16.90 -5.92
CA LYS A 145 8.33 17.51 -5.30
C LYS A 145 8.07 17.88 -3.85
#